data_AF-A0A925FYI6-F1
#
_entry.id   AF-A0A925FYI6-F1
#
_cell.length_a   1.000
_cell.length_b   1.000
_cell.length_c   1.000
_cell.angle_alpha   90.00
_cell.angle_beta   90.00
_cell.angle_gamma   90.00
#
_symmetry.space_group_name_H-M   'P 1'
#
loop_
_entity.id
_entity.type
_entity.pdbx_description
1 polymer ?
#
loop_
_entity_poly.entity_id
_entity_poly.type
_entity_poly.pdbx_seq_one_letter_code
_entity_poly.pdbx_strand_id
1 'polypeptide(L)'
;MTGQAAPICNEHHRPKEWQPTIFEYGDDGISIRVPNVYAWVCPEDGEASFTPETVDELIITVRELLEPAKRARERRSVLTEYIVSVG
;
A
#
# COMPACT_ATOMS: atom_id res chain seq x y z
N MET A 1 8.11 8.52 19.64
CA MET A 1 8.88 8.73 18.40
C MET A 1 10.21 8.04 18.57
N THR A 2 10.29 6.79 18.12
CA THR A 2 11.51 5.98 18.17
C THR A 2 12.58 6.63 17.29
N GLY A 3 13.77 6.86 17.84
CA GLY A 3 14.88 7.58 17.21
C GLY A 3 15.57 6.81 16.08
N GLN A 4 14.80 6.29 15.12
CA GLN A 4 15.32 5.61 13.95
C GLN A 4 15.63 6.67 12.88
N ALA A 5 16.89 6.73 12.44
CA ALA A 5 17.31 7.64 11.39
C ALA A 5 16.50 7.39 10.10
N ALA A 6 16.18 8.46 9.37
CA ALA A 6 15.49 8.35 8.09
C ALA A 6 16.29 7.43 7.16
N PRO A 7 15.65 6.45 6.50
CA PRO A 7 16.33 5.58 5.55
C PRO A 7 16.81 6.40 4.34
N ILE A 8 17.89 5.95 3.72
CA ILE A 8 18.43 6.56 2.51
C ILE A 8 17.80 5.83 1.32
N CYS A 9 17.32 6.59 0.32
CA CYS A 9 16.93 6.02 -0.97
C CYS A 9 18.17 5.44 -1.66
N ASN A 10 18.10 4.18 -2.09
CA ASN A 10 19.25 3.48 -2.67
C ASN A 10 19.67 4.05 -4.03
N GLU A 11 18.73 4.60 -4.79
CA GLU A 11 19.00 5.15 -6.12
C GLU A 11 19.54 6.58 -6.01
N HIS A 12 18.82 7.45 -5.32
CA HIS A 12 19.11 8.89 -5.25
C HIS A 12 20.09 9.27 -4.12
N HIS A 13 20.40 8.35 -3.22
CA HIS A 13 21.32 8.55 -2.08
C HIS A 13 20.92 9.74 -1.17
N ARG A 14 19.62 10.05 -1.11
CA ARG A 14 19.06 11.11 -0.25
C ARG A 14 18.23 10.53 0.89
N PRO A 15 18.15 11.22 2.04
CA PRO A 15 17.22 10.84 3.10
C PRO A 15 15.79 10.87 2.58
N LYS A 16 15.04 9.81 2.86
CA LYS A 16 13.60 9.78 2.60
C LYS A 16 12.86 10.70 3.58
N GLU A 17 11.69 11.17 3.16
CA GLU A 17 10.83 12.04 3.96
C GLU A 17 9.64 11.27 4.51
N TRP A 18 9.24 11.55 5.75
CA TRP A 18 8.08 10.92 6.37
C TRP A 18 6.80 11.61 5.87
N GLN A 19 6.07 10.97 4.98
CA GLN A 19 4.89 11.55 4.35
C GLN A 19 3.85 10.48 3.99
N PRO A 20 2.56 10.86 3.85
CA PRO A 20 1.53 9.93 3.40
C PRO A 20 1.74 9.55 1.93
N THR A 21 1.46 8.29 1.61
CA THR A 21 1.47 7.75 0.25
C THR A 21 0.28 6.80 0.04
N ILE A 22 0.16 6.28 -1.18
CA ILE A 22 -0.81 5.25 -1.54
C ILE A 22 -0.06 3.92 -1.60
N PHE A 23 -0.50 2.94 -0.81
CA PHE A 23 -0.05 1.57 -0.95
C PHE A 23 -0.88 0.87 -2.03
N GLU A 24 -0.22 0.24 -2.99
CA GLU A 24 -0.86 -0.50 -4.07
C GLU A 24 -0.42 -1.96 -4.04
N TYR A 25 -1.40 -2.86 -4.13
CA TYR A 25 -1.17 -4.31 -4.19
C TYR A 25 -1.92 -4.90 -5.39
N GLY A 26 -1.25 -5.80 -6.12
CA GLY A 26 -1.81 -6.50 -7.26
C GLY A 26 -1.64 -8.01 -7.13
N ASP A 27 -2.73 -8.76 -7.27
CA ASP A 27 -2.73 -10.23 -7.31
C ASP A 27 -3.78 -10.74 -8.28
N ASP A 28 -3.38 -11.58 -9.25
CA ASP A 28 -4.27 -12.18 -10.25
C ASP A 28 -5.24 -11.19 -10.96
N GLY A 29 -4.83 -9.96 -11.24
CA GLY A 29 -5.71 -8.96 -11.87
C GLY A 29 -6.74 -8.32 -10.92
N ILE A 30 -6.58 -8.52 -9.61
CA ILE A 30 -7.21 -7.72 -8.55
C ILE A 30 -6.20 -6.64 -8.17
N SER A 31 -6.65 -5.38 -8.12
CA SER A 31 -5.86 -4.25 -7.62
C SER A 31 -6.50 -3.70 -6.35
N ILE A 32 -5.71 -3.57 -5.29
CA ILE A 32 -6.08 -2.99 -4.01
C ILE A 32 -5.25 -1.72 -3.81
N ARG A 33 -5.92 -0.60 -3.50
CA ARG A 33 -5.29 0.70 -3.25
C ARG A 33 -5.70 1.19 -1.87
N VAL A 34 -4.71 1.40 -1.00
CA VAL A 34 -4.90 1.90 0.37
C VAL A 34 -4.27 3.30 0.44
N PRO A 35 -5.07 4.38 0.43
CA PRO A 35 -4.55 5.74 0.53
C PRO A 35 -4.16 6.09 1.97
N ASN A 36 -3.43 7.20 2.13
CA ASN A 36 -3.08 7.81 3.42
C ASN A 36 -2.21 6.93 4.34
N VAL A 37 -1.40 6.06 3.75
CA VAL A 37 -0.45 5.22 4.50
C VAL A 37 0.83 6.01 4.70
N TYR A 38 1.25 6.22 5.95
CA TYR A 38 2.51 6.93 6.23
C TYR A 38 3.71 6.02 6.00
N ALA A 39 4.71 6.54 5.31
CA ALA A 39 5.94 5.84 5.01
C ALA A 39 7.12 6.82 4.88
N TRP A 40 8.33 6.27 4.85
CA TRP A 40 9.50 6.99 4.38
C TRP A 40 9.52 6.97 2.86
N VAL A 41 9.29 8.11 2.23
CA VAL A 41 9.14 8.23 0.78
C VAL A 41 10.31 9.03 0.21
N CYS A 42 10.94 8.52 -0.84
CA CYS A 42 11.96 9.26 -1.56
C CYS A 42 11.33 10.48 -2.26
N PRO A 43 11.87 11.69 -2.08
CA PRO A 43 11.28 12.90 -2.66
C PRO A 43 11.46 13.01 -4.18
N GLU A 44 12.29 12.18 -4.81
CA GLU A 44 12.55 12.26 -6.26
C GLU A 44 11.66 11.33 -7.09
N ASP A 45 11.44 10.10 -6.65
CA ASP A 45 10.73 9.05 -7.41
C ASP A 45 9.50 8.46 -6.68
N GLY A 46 9.28 8.82 -5.41
CA GLY A 46 8.20 8.28 -4.60
C GLY A 46 8.46 6.89 -4.01
N GLU A 47 9.69 6.37 -4.04
CA GLU A 47 10.03 5.06 -3.49
C GLU A 47 9.74 4.99 -1.97
N ALA A 48 8.71 4.24 -1.60
CA ALA A 48 8.24 4.13 -0.21
C ALA A 48 8.92 2.99 0.56
N SER A 49 9.25 3.26 1.83
CA SER A 49 9.68 2.27 2.82
C SER A 49 8.78 2.36 4.04
N PHE A 50 8.06 1.28 4.31
CA PHE A 50 7.10 1.17 5.40
C PHE A 50 7.77 0.65 6.68
N THR A 51 7.24 1.01 7.84
CA THR A 51 7.69 0.43 9.11
C THR A 51 7.12 -1.00 9.26
N PRO A 52 7.72 -1.87 10.07
CA PRO A 52 7.19 -3.21 10.32
C PRO A 52 5.73 -3.18 10.79
N GLU A 53 5.37 -2.24 11.67
CA GLU A 53 4.01 -2.12 12.19
C GLU A 53 3.01 -1.76 11.07
N THR A 54 3.36 -0.81 10.20
CA THR A 54 2.54 -0.46 9.04
C THR A 54 2.42 -1.64 8.06
N VAL A 55 3.50 -2.42 7.87
CA VAL A 55 3.44 -3.61 7.02
C VAL A 55 2.49 -4.66 7.59
N ASP A 56 2.52 -4.90 8.90
CA ASP A 56 1.61 -5.85 9.56
C ASP A 56 0.13 -5.44 9.37
N GLU A 57 -0.18 -4.16 9.55
CA GLU A 57 -1.53 -3.59 9.31
C GLU A 57 -1.98 -3.75 7.84
N LEU A 58 -1.08 -3.46 6.89
CA LEU A 58 -1.34 -3.61 5.46
C LEU A 58 -1.57 -5.07 5.07
N ILE A 59 -0.79 -6.01 5.61
CA ILE A 59 -0.95 -7.45 5.36
C ILE A 59 -2.34 -7.91 5.78
N ILE A 60 -2.81 -7.50 6.96
CA ILE A 60 -4.15 -7.86 7.46
C ILE A 60 -5.21 -7.27 6.53
N THR A 61 -5.10 -5.98 6.21
CA THR A 61 -6.05 -5.27 5.35
C THR A 61 -6.14 -5.89 3.95
N VAL A 62 -5.00 -6.19 3.32
CA VAL A 62 -4.95 -6.83 2.00
C VAL A 62 -5.62 -8.20 2.04
N ARG A 63 -5.37 -9.02 3.07
CA ARG A 63 -6.00 -10.34 3.22
C ARG A 63 -7.51 -10.24 3.35
N GLU A 64 -8.01 -9.28 4.12
CA GLU A 64 -9.44 -9.05 4.33
C GLU A 64 -10.15 -8.59 3.05
N LEU A 65 -9.47 -7.85 2.16
CA LEU A 65 -10.02 -7.37 0.89
C LEU A 65 -9.88 -8.37 -0.26
N LEU A 66 -8.78 -9.12 -0.29
CA LEU A 66 -8.44 -10.00 -1.42
C LEU A 66 -9.43 -11.17 -1.56
N GLU A 67 -9.79 -11.83 -0.47
CA GLU A 67 -10.69 -12.99 -0.49
C GLU A 67 -12.10 -12.63 -0.99
N PRO A 68 -12.75 -11.55 -0.50
CA PRO A 68 -13.99 -11.05 -1.11
C PRO A 68 -13.84 -10.68 -2.59
N ALA A 69 -12.73 -10.04 -2.97
CA ALA A 69 -12.49 -9.64 -4.36
C ALA A 69 -12.38 -10.85 -5.31
N LYS A 70 -11.67 -11.92 -4.89
CA LYS A 70 -11.59 -13.18 -5.64
C LYS A 70 -12.97 -13.78 -5.87
N ARG A 71 -13.79 -13.88 -4.81
CA ARG A 71 -15.18 -14.38 -4.92
C ARG A 71 -16.08 -13.49 -5.78
N ALA A 72 -15.90 -12.17 -5.74
CA ALA A 72 -16.67 -11.22 -6.55
C ALA A 72 -16.33 -11.37 -8.04
N ARG A 73 -15.03 -11.51 -8.35
CA ARG A 73 -14.53 -11.75 -9.71
C ARG A 73 -15.08 -13.04 -10.30
N GLU A 74 -15.11 -14.14 -9.56
CA GLU A 74 -15.66 -15.42 -10.05
C GLU A 74 -17.15 -15.35 -10.43
N ARG A 75 -17.90 -14.42 -9.83
CA ARG A 75 -19.34 -14.25 -10.10
C ARG A 75 -19.64 -13.38 -11.31
N ARG A 76 -18.66 -12.66 -11.84
CA ARG A 76 -18.83 -11.74 -12.98
C ARG A 76 -17.80 -12.07 -14.06
N SER A 77 -18.28 -12.42 -15.25
CA SER A 77 -17.42 -12.69 -16.42
C SER A 77 -16.84 -11.44 -17.08
N VAL A 78 -17.24 -10.25 -16.64
CA VAL A 78 -16.81 -8.95 -17.21
C VAL A 78 -16.02 -8.18 -16.15
N LEU A 79 -14.94 -7.52 -16.58
CA LEU A 79 -14.14 -6.65 -15.73
C LEU A 79 -15.06 -5.60 -15.07
N THR A 80 -15.07 -5.61 -13.74
CA THR A 80 -15.97 -4.79 -12.92
C THR A 80 -15.17 -4.19 -11.78
N GLU A 81 -15.25 -2.87 -11.62
CA GLU A 81 -14.71 -2.17 -10.46
C GLU A 81 -15.77 -2.14 -9.34
N TYR A 82 -15.34 -2.44 -8.12
CA TYR A 82 -16.18 -2.39 -6.93
C TYR A 82 -15.68 -1.27 -6.02
N ILE A 83 -16.55 -0.33 -5.67
CA ILE A 83 -16.21 0.80 -4.81
C ILE A 83 -16.91 0.60 -3.46
N VAL A 84 -16.14 0.56 -2.38
CA VAL A 84 -16.63 0.44 -1.00
C VAL A 84 -16.06 1.62 -0.21
N SER A 85 -16.92 2.30 0.56
CA SER A 85 -16.53 3.44 1.40
C SER A 85 -16.78 3.11 2.87
N VAL A 86 -15.80 3.42 3.72
CA VAL A 86 -15.88 3.33 5.18
C VAL A 86 -15.72 4.74 5.73
N GLY A 87 -16.56 5.13 6.69
CA GLY A 87 -16.59 6.47 7.28
C GLY A 87 -16.88 6.44 8.77
#